data_AF-A0A356ISM1-F1
#
_entry.id   AF-A0A356ISM1-F1
#
_cell.length_a   1.000
_cell.length_b   1.000
_cell.length_c   1.000
_cell.angle_alpha   90.00
_cell.angle_beta   90.00
_cell.angle_gamma   90.00
#
_symmetry.space_group_name_H-M   'P 1'
#
loop_
_entity.id
_entity.type
_entity.pdbx_description
1 polymer ?
#
loop_
_entity_poly.entity_id
_entity_poly.type
_entity_poly.pdbx_seq_one_letter_code
_entity_poly.pdbx_strand_id
1 'polypeptide(L)'
;MKKLLIGAVLLGSTSIAMAEAPGGPDCGWGNMLFEGQSGLGPHFLASWTNGTTGNATFGMTSGTNGCSSNGTLTYGGQSLVNLTQVMDEFVADAAKGEGEAMTAVAVSMGIAP
;
A
#
# COMPACT_ATOMS: atom_id res chain seq x y z
N MET A 1 2.97 40.54 -10.95
CA MET A 1 2.27 39.55 -11.79
C MET A 1 3.10 38.30 -12.14
N LYS A 2 4.41 38.40 -12.44
CA LYS A 2 5.26 37.21 -12.69
C LYS A 2 5.33 36.20 -11.52
N LYS A 3 5.33 36.67 -10.27
CA LYS A 3 5.39 35.80 -9.08
C LYS A 3 4.11 34.97 -8.85
N LEU A 4 2.96 35.47 -9.30
CA LEU A 4 1.68 34.75 -9.20
C LEU A 4 1.57 33.64 -10.25
N LEU A 5 2.15 33.85 -11.43
CA LEU A 5 2.19 32.83 -12.50
C LEU A 5 3.09 31.64 -12.12
N ILE A 6 4.20 31.89 -11.42
CA ILE A 6 5.11 30.82 -10.94
C ILE A 6 4.44 29.97 -9.85
N GLY A 7 3.68 30.60 -8.93
CA GLY A 7 2.93 29.87 -7.90
C GLY A 7 1.80 29.00 -8.46
N ALA A 8 1.14 29.42 -9.53
CA ALA A 8 0.07 28.64 -10.18
C ALA A 8 0.59 27.38 -10.90
N VAL A 9 1.82 27.41 -11.42
CA VAL A 9 2.44 26.24 -12.08
C VAL A 9 2.85 25.16 -11.07
N LEU A 10 3.30 25.56 -9.87
CA LEU A 10 3.71 24.64 -8.81
C LEU A 10 2.54 23.92 -8.10
N LEU A 11 1.33 24.48 -8.17
CA LEU A 11 0.12 23.87 -7.62
C LEU A 11 -0.48 22.78 -8.53
N GLY A 12 -0.04 22.68 -9.79
CA GLY A 12 -0.52 21.68 -10.76
C GLY A 12 0.17 20.32 -10.69
N SER A 13 1.25 20.18 -9.89
CA SER A 13 2.06 18.95 -9.84
C SER A 13 1.79 18.10 -8.59
N THR A 14 0.61 18.18 -7.99
CA THR A 14 0.24 17.21 -6.94
C THR A 14 0.11 15.84 -7.59
N SER A 15 1.14 15.02 -7.46
CA SER A 15 1.09 13.60 -7.78
C SER A 15 -0.09 13.01 -7.01
N ILE A 16 -1.15 12.62 -7.72
CA ILE A 16 -2.25 11.89 -7.12
C ILE A 16 -1.67 10.51 -6.79
N ALA A 17 -1.23 10.33 -5.55
CA ALA A 17 -0.86 9.03 -5.03
C ALA A 17 -2.14 8.22 -4.90
N MET A 18 -2.57 7.60 -5.99
CA MET A 18 -3.64 6.63 -5.98
C MET A 18 -3.13 5.41 -5.20
N ALA A 19 -3.88 4.97 -4.21
CA ALA A 19 -3.58 3.71 -3.55
C ALA A 19 -3.72 2.59 -4.58
N GLU A 20 -2.63 1.90 -4.88
CA GLU A 20 -2.64 0.81 -5.85
C GLU A 20 -3.20 -0.45 -5.19
N ALA A 21 -4.31 -0.96 -5.72
CA ALA A 21 -4.89 -2.21 -5.28
C ALA A 21 -4.10 -3.38 -5.88
N PRO A 22 -4.05 -4.56 -5.22
CA PRO A 22 -3.45 -5.74 -5.81
C PRO A 22 -4.08 -6.06 -7.17
N GLY A 23 -3.28 -5.92 -8.23
CA GLY A 23 -3.71 -6.18 -9.60
C GLY A 23 -4.25 -4.96 -10.37
N GLY A 24 -4.17 -3.74 -9.85
CA GLY A 24 -4.63 -2.56 -10.57
C GLY A 24 -6.05 -2.11 -10.18
N PRO A 25 -6.46 -0.89 -10.58
CA PRO A 25 -7.86 -0.50 -10.53
C PRO A 25 -8.69 -1.47 -11.37
N ASP A 26 -9.88 -1.82 -10.87
CA ASP A 26 -10.87 -2.66 -11.56
C ASP A 26 -10.48 -4.13 -11.81
N CYS A 27 -9.43 -4.64 -11.16
CA CYS A 27 -9.00 -6.04 -11.32
C CYS A 27 -10.00 -7.06 -10.76
N GLY A 28 -10.47 -7.98 -11.60
CA GLY A 28 -11.33 -9.12 -11.24
C GLY A 28 -12.84 -8.90 -11.47
N TRP A 29 -13.59 -9.99 -11.67
CA TRP A 29 -15.02 -9.92 -12.04
C TRP A 29 -15.94 -9.39 -10.95
N GLY A 30 -15.50 -9.34 -9.69
CA GLY A 30 -16.22 -8.68 -8.62
C GLY A 30 -16.39 -7.19 -8.90
N ASN A 31 -15.38 -6.53 -9.47
CA ASN A 31 -15.49 -5.14 -9.88
C ASN A 31 -16.49 -4.97 -11.04
N MET A 32 -16.49 -5.91 -12.00
CA MET A 32 -17.49 -5.95 -13.08
C MET A 32 -18.91 -6.21 -12.55
N LEU A 33 -19.09 -7.12 -11.58
CA LEU A 33 -20.41 -7.48 -11.05
C LEU A 33 -21.07 -6.35 -10.28
N PHE A 34 -20.26 -5.53 -9.60
CA PHE A 34 -20.70 -4.41 -8.78
C PHE A 34 -20.34 -3.07 -9.41
N GLU A 35 -20.13 -3.03 -10.73
CA GLU A 35 -19.76 -1.82 -11.47
C GLU A 35 -20.79 -0.69 -11.22
N GLY A 36 -20.28 0.52 -11.00
CA GLY A 36 -21.10 1.70 -10.73
C GLY A 36 -21.69 1.76 -9.31
N GLN A 37 -21.45 0.76 -8.46
CA GLN A 37 -21.88 0.78 -7.07
C GLN A 37 -20.75 1.28 -6.15
N SER A 38 -21.12 2.06 -5.14
CA SER A 38 -20.16 2.65 -4.19
C SER A 38 -20.52 2.30 -2.75
N GLY A 39 -19.51 2.29 -1.87
CA GLY A 39 -19.67 2.08 -0.43
C GLY A 39 -19.30 0.67 0.02
N LEU A 40 -19.30 0.47 1.34
CA LEU A 40 -18.71 -0.72 1.96
C LEU A 40 -19.32 -2.05 1.46
N GLY A 41 -20.64 -2.12 1.31
CA GLY A 41 -21.33 -3.36 0.90
C GLY A 41 -20.87 -3.86 -0.48
N PRO A 42 -21.02 -3.06 -1.55
CA PRO A 42 -20.54 -3.42 -2.87
C PRO A 42 -19.03 -3.72 -2.92
N HIS A 43 -18.19 -2.89 -2.28
CA HIS A 43 -16.74 -3.15 -2.24
C HIS A 43 -16.38 -4.45 -1.51
N PHE A 44 -17.06 -4.76 -0.41
CA PHE A 44 -16.87 -5.99 0.33
C PHE A 44 -17.28 -7.21 -0.50
N LEU A 45 -18.46 -7.17 -1.11
CA LEU A 45 -18.94 -8.27 -1.95
C LEU A 45 -18.09 -8.45 -3.21
N ALA A 46 -17.66 -7.36 -3.86
CA ALA A 46 -16.72 -7.42 -4.98
C ALA A 46 -15.40 -8.09 -4.58
N SER A 47 -14.83 -7.70 -3.43
CA SER A 47 -13.61 -8.29 -2.88
C SER A 47 -13.80 -9.75 -2.52
N TRP A 48 -14.95 -10.10 -1.93
CA TRP A 48 -15.31 -11.48 -1.61
C TRP A 48 -15.43 -12.35 -2.86
N THR A 49 -16.12 -11.86 -3.89
CA THR A 49 -16.22 -12.54 -5.20
C THR A 49 -14.84 -12.74 -5.83
N ASN A 50 -13.99 -11.71 -5.83
CA ASN A 50 -12.64 -11.81 -6.36
C ASN A 50 -11.78 -12.82 -5.58
N GLY A 51 -11.85 -12.78 -4.25
CA GLY A 51 -11.09 -13.67 -3.38
C GLY A 51 -11.54 -15.13 -3.46
N THR A 52 -12.85 -15.38 -3.44
CA THR A 52 -13.40 -16.75 -3.46
C THR A 52 -13.29 -17.45 -4.81
N THR A 53 -13.36 -16.70 -5.91
CA THR A 53 -13.20 -17.26 -7.25
C THR A 53 -11.75 -17.29 -7.73
N GLY A 54 -10.84 -16.59 -7.05
CA GLY A 54 -9.44 -16.46 -7.45
C GLY A 54 -9.25 -15.75 -8.80
N ASN A 55 -10.28 -15.10 -9.34
CA ASN A 55 -10.26 -14.53 -10.67
C ASN A 55 -9.27 -13.36 -10.82
N ALA A 56 -8.99 -12.65 -9.72
CA ALA A 56 -8.02 -11.56 -9.66
C ALA A 56 -6.60 -12.12 -9.74
N THR A 57 -6.32 -13.20 -8.99
CA THR A 57 -5.03 -13.90 -9.06
C THR A 57 -4.80 -14.49 -10.45
N PHE A 58 -5.79 -15.17 -11.02
CA PHE A 58 -5.72 -15.66 -12.40
C PHE A 58 -5.55 -14.51 -13.41
N GLY A 59 -6.27 -13.40 -13.22
CA GLY A 59 -6.16 -12.22 -14.07
C GLY A 59 -4.74 -11.63 -14.04
N MET A 60 -4.15 -11.51 -12.86
CA MET A 60 -2.77 -11.02 -12.69
C MET A 60 -1.73 -11.93 -13.34
N THR A 61 -1.92 -13.26 -13.32
CA THR A 61 -0.96 -14.20 -13.92
C THR A 61 -1.13 -14.37 -15.43
N SER A 62 -2.37 -14.34 -15.91
CA SER A 62 -2.70 -14.50 -17.33
C SER A 62 -2.74 -13.19 -18.11
N GLY A 63 -2.75 -12.04 -17.44
CA GLY A 63 -2.96 -10.73 -18.06
C GLY A 63 -4.40 -10.49 -18.52
N THR A 64 -5.39 -11.05 -17.82
CA THR A 64 -6.82 -10.94 -18.15
C THR A 64 -7.62 -10.28 -17.03
N ASN A 65 -8.96 -10.22 -17.17
CA ASN A 65 -9.88 -9.71 -16.13
C ASN A 65 -9.59 -8.28 -15.65
N GLY A 66 -9.05 -7.43 -16.53
CA GLY A 66 -8.70 -6.04 -16.20
C GLY A 66 -7.49 -5.90 -15.27
N CYS A 67 -6.78 -6.98 -14.96
CA CYS A 67 -5.69 -6.96 -13.99
C CYS A 67 -4.34 -6.59 -14.62
N SER A 68 -3.54 -5.80 -13.90
CA SER A 68 -2.16 -5.45 -14.20
C SER A 68 -1.29 -5.51 -12.94
N SER A 69 -0.09 -6.09 -13.06
CA SER A 69 0.91 -6.16 -12.00
C SER A 69 2.08 -5.18 -12.20
N ASN A 70 1.94 -4.23 -13.13
CA ASN A 70 3.02 -3.29 -13.46
C ASN A 70 3.15 -2.14 -12.44
N GLY A 71 2.13 -1.91 -11.62
CA GLY A 71 2.12 -0.87 -10.57
C GLY A 71 2.94 -1.27 -9.34
N THR A 72 3.45 -0.27 -8.62
CA THR A 72 4.08 -0.49 -7.30
C THR A 72 3.02 -0.43 -6.22
N LEU A 73 2.90 -1.48 -5.40
CA LEU A 73 1.95 -1.51 -4.30
C LEU A 73 2.34 -0.52 -3.21
N THR A 74 1.36 0.23 -2.72
CA THR A 74 1.50 1.16 -1.60
C THR A 74 0.64 0.70 -0.43
N TYR A 75 1.09 0.93 0.79
CA TYR A 75 0.30 0.65 1.99
C TYR A 75 -0.15 1.96 2.65
N GLY A 76 -1.45 2.27 2.55
CA GLY A 76 -2.05 3.48 3.15
C GLY A 76 -2.45 3.33 4.61
N GLY A 77 -2.29 2.15 5.21
CA GLY A 77 -2.58 1.89 6.63
C GLY A 77 -1.41 2.22 7.55
N GLN A 78 -1.64 2.11 8.86
CA GLN A 78 -0.55 2.13 9.85
C GLN A 78 0.18 0.80 9.81
N SER A 79 1.51 0.85 9.66
CA SER A 79 2.33 -0.37 9.73
C SER A 79 2.05 -1.09 11.05
N LEU A 80 1.85 -2.42 10.98
CA LEU A 80 1.69 -3.26 12.17
C LEU A 80 2.91 -3.14 13.11
N VAL A 81 4.08 -2.84 12.55
CA VAL A 81 5.29 -2.50 13.31
C VAL A 81 5.49 -1.00 13.26
N ASN A 82 5.17 -0.32 14.36
CA ASN A 82 5.41 1.11 14.52
C ASN A 82 6.88 1.35 14.91
N LEU A 83 7.77 1.16 13.94
CA LEU A 83 9.21 1.38 14.14
C LEU A 83 9.50 2.79 14.67
N THR A 84 8.72 3.80 14.26
CA THR A 84 8.93 5.19 14.71
C THR A 84 8.83 5.40 16.21
N GLN A 85 8.07 4.58 16.95
CA GLN A 85 8.02 4.66 18.41
C GLN A 85 9.28 4.07 19.08
N VAL A 86 9.98 3.18 18.40
CA VAL A 86 11.17 2.48 18.91
C VAL A 86 12.46 3.12 18.37
N MET A 87 12.38 4.01 17.37
CA MET A 87 13.57 4.53 16.68
C MET A 87 14.49 5.38 17.56
N ASP A 88 13.96 6.17 18.49
CA ASP A 88 14.81 7.00 19.36
C ASP A 88 15.64 6.13 20.33
N GLU A 89 15.01 5.12 20.94
CA GLU A 89 15.70 4.14 21.80
C GLU A 89 16.63 3.24 20.99
N PHE A 90 16.18 2.80 19.80
CA PHE A 90 16.99 2.02 18.87
C PHE A 90 18.28 2.74 18.48
N VAL A 91 18.22 4.05 18.15
CA VAL A 91 19.42 4.82 17.79
C VAL A 91 20.37 4.95 18.99
N ALA A 92 19.85 5.14 20.20
CA ALA A 92 20.67 5.19 21.40
C ALA A 92 21.35 3.84 21.70
N ASP A 93 20.62 2.73 21.58
CA ASP A 93 21.14 1.38 21.79
C ASP A 93 22.13 0.98 20.69
N ALA A 94 21.86 1.36 19.44
CA ALA A 94 22.78 1.18 18.33
C ALA A 94 24.11 1.95 18.52
N ALA A 95 24.05 3.16 19.10
CA ALA A 95 25.25 3.93 19.43
C ALA A 95 26.07 3.30 20.57
N LYS A 96 25.40 2.64 21.53
CA LYS A 96 26.06 1.86 22.59
C LYS A 96 26.59 0.51 22.10
N GLY A 97 26.03 -0.01 21.00
CA GLY A 97 26.34 -1.33 20.47
C GLY A 97 25.61 -2.48 21.17
N GLU A 98 24.70 -2.17 22.10
CA GLU A 98 23.86 -3.14 22.82
C GLU A 98 22.57 -2.46 23.32
N GLY A 99 21.49 -3.23 23.44
CA GLY A 99 20.25 -2.76 24.07
C GLY A 99 18.98 -3.49 23.59
N GLU A 100 17.90 -3.29 24.34
CA GLU A 100 16.62 -3.99 24.16
C GLU A 100 15.90 -3.56 22.89
N ALA A 101 15.93 -2.27 22.55
CA ALA A 101 15.31 -1.75 21.34
C ALA A 101 16.05 -2.25 20.08
N MET A 102 17.39 -2.27 20.13
CA MET A 102 18.21 -2.85 19.07
C MET A 102 17.98 -4.35 18.90
N THR A 103 17.89 -5.09 20.02
CA THR A 103 17.61 -6.53 20.01
C THR A 103 16.21 -6.83 19.49
N ALA A 104 15.19 -6.06 19.90
CA ALA A 104 13.81 -6.22 19.43
C ALA A 104 13.70 -6.01 17.91
N VAL A 105 14.39 -4.99 17.37
CA VAL A 105 14.47 -4.78 15.92
C VAL A 105 15.20 -5.94 15.24
N ALA A 106 16.34 -6.39 15.76
CA ALA A 106 17.10 -7.51 15.20
C ALA A 106 16.29 -8.81 15.15
N VAL A 107 15.60 -9.15 16.23
CA VAL A 107 14.72 -10.33 16.31
C VAL A 107 13.53 -10.20 15.37
N SER A 108 12.93 -9.01 15.23
CA SER A 108 11.85 -8.77 14.26
C SER A 108 12.30 -8.97 12.80
N MET A 109 13.60 -8.77 12.54
CA MET A 109 14.24 -9.02 11.24
C MET A 109 14.77 -10.46 11.09
N GLY A 110 14.53 -11.32 12.08
CA GLY A 110 14.97 -12.72 12.07
C GLY A 110 16.47 -12.92 12.34
N ILE A 111 17.14 -11.93 12.91
CA ILE A 111 18.54 -12.02 13.34
C ILE A 111 18.55 -12.55 14.78
N ALA A 112 19.25 -13.66 15.00
CA ALA A 112 19.40 -14.22 16.35
C ALA A 112 20.27 -13.30 17.22
N PRO A 113 19.95 -13.15 18.52
CA PRO A 113 20.71 -12.32 19.45
C PRO A 113 22.12 -12.87 19.70
#